data_AF-A0A822BEY4-F1
#
_entry.id   AF-A0A822BEY4-F1
#
_cell.length_a   1.000
_cell.length_b   1.000
_cell.length_c   1.000
_cell.angle_alpha   90.00
_cell.angle_beta   90.00
_cell.angle_gamma   90.00
#
_symmetry.space_group_name_H-M   'P 1'
#
loop_
_entity.id
_entity.type
_entity.pdbx_description
1 polymer ?
#
loop_
_entity_poly.entity_id
_entity_poly.type
_entity_poly.pdbx_seq_one_letter_code
_entity_poly.pdbx_strand_id
1 'polypeptide(L)'
;GTCIPRDLRIPVDDKTTCSCPDKFHGDECELNETRIDLLMEMPAMKDSLLIHFIRVNSHMPALQYIPSEQWGPHERVTTFKRIPFDSDVVTIYWPNPFHLIFVENDDQMYLVLIQLKYTTSTHLFTKLEQKQRCPPIQELLNND
;
A
#
# COMPACT_ATOMS: atom_id res chain seq x y z
N GLY A 1 -6.40 -21.33 -6.09
CA GLY A 1 -5.02 -21.62 -6.55
C GLY A 1 -4.85 -23.10 -6.73
N THR A 2 -3.68 -23.54 -7.15
CA THR A 2 -3.33 -24.97 -7.22
C THR A 2 -2.09 -25.20 -6.36
N CYS A 3 -2.21 -26.09 -5.38
CA CYS A 3 -1.13 -26.43 -4.46
C CYS A 3 -0.54 -27.79 -4.82
N ILE A 4 0.77 -27.85 -4.95
CA ILE A 4 1.52 -29.09 -5.20
C ILE A 4 2.42 -29.39 -4.00
N PRO A 5 2.56 -30.66 -3.58
CA PRO A 5 3.54 -31.05 -2.57
C PRO A 5 4.95 -30.68 -3.05
N ARG A 6 5.79 -30.14 -2.16
CA ARG A 6 7.24 -30.06 -2.44
C ARG A 6 7.81 -31.47 -2.50
N ASP A 7 8.83 -31.67 -3.34
CA ASP A 7 9.43 -32.97 -3.56
C ASP A 7 9.85 -33.64 -2.23
N LEU A 8 9.16 -34.72 -1.87
CA LEU A 8 9.34 -35.50 -0.65
C LEU A 8 10.76 -36.09 -0.50
N ARG A 9 11.59 -36.02 -1.55
CA ARG A 9 12.98 -36.48 -1.54
C ARG A 9 13.95 -35.47 -0.94
N ILE A 10 13.52 -34.23 -0.68
CA ILE A 10 14.33 -33.17 -0.09
C ILE A 10 13.85 -32.99 1.36
N PRO A 11 14.68 -33.28 2.39
CA PRO A 11 14.26 -33.32 3.79
C PRO A 11 14.19 -31.89 4.39
N VAL A 12 13.37 -31.03 3.80
CA VAL A 12 13.15 -29.65 4.24
C VAL A 12 11.65 -29.38 4.26
N ASP A 13 11.03 -29.73 5.39
CA ASP A 13 9.68 -29.35 5.86
C ASP A 13 8.49 -29.70 4.94
N ASP A 14 7.43 -30.28 5.48
CA ASP A 14 6.22 -30.79 4.77
C ASP A 14 5.32 -29.67 4.19
N LYS A 15 5.90 -28.66 3.54
CA LYS A 15 5.17 -27.50 3.02
C LYS A 15 4.76 -27.72 1.57
N THR A 16 3.47 -27.57 1.30
CA THR A 16 2.92 -27.43 -0.05
C THR A 16 3.42 -26.13 -0.69
N THR A 17 3.52 -26.08 -2.01
CA THR A 17 3.76 -24.85 -2.77
C THR A 17 2.55 -24.56 -3.62
N CYS A 18 1.98 -23.37 -3.43
CA CYS A 18 0.75 -22.96 -4.11
C CYS A 18 1.02 -21.94 -5.21
N SER A 19 0.38 -22.15 -6.36
CA SER A 19 0.23 -21.14 -7.42
C SER A 19 -1.09 -20.42 -7.20
N CYS A 20 -1.02 -19.15 -6.82
CA CYS A 20 -2.20 -18.35 -6.49
C CYS A 20 -2.79 -17.64 -7.72
N PRO A 21 -4.12 -17.54 -7.81
CA PRO A 21 -4.78 -16.74 -8.83
C PRO A 21 -4.54 -15.25 -8.56
N ASP A 22 -4.75 -14.42 -9.58
CA ASP A 22 -4.58 -12.97 -9.48
C ASP A 22 -5.29 -12.39 -8.25
N LYS A 23 -4.58 -11.51 -7.52
CA LYS A 23 -5.02 -10.86 -6.29
C LYS A 23 -5.13 -11.76 -5.06
N PHE A 24 -4.63 -12.99 -5.11
CA PHE A 24 -4.51 -13.87 -3.95
C PHE A 24 -3.05 -14.24 -3.70
N HIS A 25 -2.69 -14.39 -2.43
CA HIS A 25 -1.37 -14.73 -1.92
C HIS A 25 -1.49 -15.45 -0.57
N GLY A 26 -0.37 -15.80 0.06
CA GLY A 26 -0.33 -16.65 1.26
C GLY A 26 0.15 -18.06 0.93
N ASP A 27 0.35 -18.87 1.97
CA ASP A 27 0.90 -20.23 1.81
C ASP A 27 -0.10 -21.14 1.09
N GLU A 28 -1.40 -20.89 1.24
CA GLU A 28 -2.52 -21.61 0.63
C GLU A 28 -3.40 -20.73 -0.27
N CYS A 29 -2.93 -19.53 -0.63
CA CYS A 29 -3.69 -18.52 -1.36
C CYS A 29 -4.92 -17.99 -0.59
N GLU A 30 -4.84 -18.00 0.73
CA GLU A 30 -5.89 -17.62 1.68
C GLU A 30 -6.05 -16.11 1.84
N LEU A 31 -5.01 -15.34 1.51
CA LEU A 31 -4.99 -13.89 1.64
C LEU A 31 -5.33 -13.26 0.30
N ASN A 32 -6.35 -12.40 0.25
CA ASN A 32 -6.58 -11.55 -0.90
C ASN A 32 -5.90 -10.18 -0.72
N GLU A 33 -5.58 -9.54 -1.85
CA GLU A 33 -5.00 -8.19 -1.86
C GLU A 33 -5.97 -7.17 -1.27
N THR A 34 -5.43 -6.23 -0.49
CA THR A 34 -6.21 -5.09 0.01
C THR A 34 -6.73 -4.29 -1.19
N ARG A 35 -8.05 -4.14 -1.27
CA ARG A 35 -8.68 -3.27 -2.27
C ARG A 35 -8.73 -1.85 -1.73
N ILE A 36 -8.24 -0.91 -2.51
CA ILE A 36 -8.25 0.51 -2.18
C ILE A 36 -8.97 1.23 -3.30
N ASP A 37 -10.12 1.83 -2.99
CA ASP A 37 -10.82 2.70 -3.91
C ASP A 37 -10.49 4.15 -3.55
N LEU A 38 -9.86 4.85 -4.50
CA LEU A 38 -9.50 6.26 -4.39
C LEU A 38 -10.52 7.09 -5.20
N LEU A 39 -11.37 7.84 -4.50
CA LEU A 39 -12.29 8.79 -5.12
C LEU A 39 -11.58 10.09 -5.47
N MET A 40 -11.72 10.51 -6.73
CA MET A 40 -11.18 11.75 -7.26
C MET A 40 -12.19 12.89 -7.00
N GLU A 41 -12.01 13.65 -5.92
CA GLU A 41 -12.85 14.83 -5.61
C GLU A 41 -12.27 16.13 -6.20
N MET A 42 -11.21 16.02 -6.97
CA MET A 42 -10.60 17.13 -7.72
C MET A 42 -10.17 16.64 -9.10
N PRO A 43 -10.22 17.52 -10.12
CA PRO A 43 -9.79 17.14 -11.47
C PRO A 43 -8.30 16.81 -11.47
N ALA A 44 -7.95 15.66 -12.03
CA ALA A 44 -6.56 15.34 -12.32
C ALA A 44 -6.11 16.10 -13.57
N MET A 45 -4.91 16.68 -13.51
CA MET A 45 -4.32 17.34 -14.69
C MET A 45 -3.65 16.34 -15.64
N LYS A 46 -3.29 15.16 -15.14
CA LYS A 46 -2.71 14.05 -15.90
C LYS A 46 -3.65 12.85 -15.83
N ASP A 47 -3.70 12.04 -16.89
CA ASP A 47 -4.53 10.82 -16.97
C ASP A 47 -4.00 9.65 -16.11
N SER A 48 -3.06 9.95 -15.21
CA SER A 48 -2.37 8.95 -14.41
C SER A 48 -1.88 9.52 -13.09
N LEU A 49 -1.79 8.63 -12.10
CA LEU A 49 -1.32 8.90 -10.76
C LEU A 49 -0.12 8.02 -10.44
N LEU A 50 0.82 8.58 -9.68
CA LEU A 50 1.81 7.79 -8.94
C LEU A 50 1.31 7.66 -7.50
N ILE A 51 1.32 6.43 -6.98
CA ILE A 51 0.79 6.12 -5.66
C ILE A 51 1.93 5.49 -4.86
N HIS A 52 2.28 6.12 -3.75
CA HIS A 52 3.35 5.70 -2.87
C HIS A 52 2.78 5.06 -1.60
N PHE A 53 3.10 3.80 -1.40
CA PHE A 53 2.82 3.06 -0.18
C PHE A 53 4.04 3.14 0.73
N ILE A 54 3.85 3.61 1.96
CA ILE A 54 4.91 3.69 2.96
C ILE A 54 4.60 2.75 4.12
N ARG A 55 5.56 1.88 4.42
CA ARG A 55 5.53 1.02 5.60
C ARG A 55 6.42 1.61 6.69
N VAL A 56 5.80 2.00 7.79
CA VAL A 56 6.47 2.52 8.98
C VAL A 56 6.78 1.36 9.91
N ASN A 57 8.00 0.83 9.83
CA ASN A 57 8.42 -0.34 10.61
C ASN A 57 8.41 -0.10 12.13
N SER A 58 8.60 1.14 12.59
CA SER A 58 8.60 1.51 14.02
C SER A 58 7.25 1.42 14.73
N HIS A 59 6.16 1.17 13.98
CA HIS A 59 4.79 1.13 14.50
C HIS A 59 4.11 -0.24 14.27
N MET A 60 4.88 -1.33 14.17
CA MET A 60 4.30 -2.68 14.12
C MET A 60 3.94 -3.15 15.55
N PRO A 61 2.65 -3.28 15.91
CA PRO A 61 2.22 -3.63 17.27
C PRO A 61 2.51 -5.08 17.68
N ALA A 62 3.13 -5.88 16.80
CA ALA A 62 3.39 -7.29 17.03
C ALA A 62 4.71 -7.59 17.74
N LEU A 63 5.55 -6.58 18.00
CA LEU A 63 6.84 -6.79 18.66
C LEU A 63 6.87 -6.03 19.99
N GLN A 64 7.26 -6.75 21.05
CA GLN A 64 7.70 -6.16 22.33
C GLN A 64 8.62 -4.98 22.04
N TYR A 65 8.50 -3.89 22.83
CA TYR A 65 9.31 -2.67 22.73
C TYR A 65 10.70 -2.92 22.10
N ILE A 66 10.84 -2.56 20.82
CA ILE A 66 12.12 -2.63 20.11
C ILE A 66 12.78 -1.25 20.25
N PRO A 67 14.01 -1.17 20.78
CA PRO A 67 14.76 0.08 20.83
C PRO A 67 14.83 0.73 19.44
N SER A 68 14.80 2.06 19.38
CA SER A 68 14.73 2.79 18.09
C SER A 68 15.85 2.42 17.10
N GLU A 69 16.98 1.97 17.64
CA GLU A 69 18.20 1.58 16.91
C GLU A 69 18.10 0.23 16.18
N GLN A 70 17.08 -0.57 16.48
CA GLN A 70 16.87 -1.90 15.88
C GLN A 70 15.73 -1.92 14.84
N TRP A 71 15.04 -0.80 14.62
CA TRP A 71 14.05 -0.75 13.54
C TRP A 71 14.73 -0.76 12.19
N GLY A 72 14.26 -1.64 11.31
CA GLY A 72 14.60 -1.56 9.89
C GLY A 72 14.15 -0.22 9.29
N PRO A 73 14.76 0.20 8.17
CA PRO A 73 14.37 1.44 7.49
C PRO A 73 12.89 1.38 7.10
N HIS A 74 12.24 2.54 7.04
CA HIS A 74 10.90 2.62 6.46
C HIS A 74 10.95 2.26 4.97
N GLU A 75 9.98 1.50 4.50
CA GLU A 75 9.94 1.03 3.12
C GLU A 75 8.97 1.90 2.32
N ARG A 76 9.36 2.29 1.10
CA ARG A 76 8.50 2.99 0.16
C ARG A 76 8.43 2.21 -1.13
N VAL A 77 7.22 1.91 -1.58
CA VAL A 77 6.97 1.32 -2.89
C VAL A 77 6.03 2.23 -3.68
N THR A 78 6.34 2.45 -4.96
CA THR A 78 5.55 3.30 -5.84
C THR A 78 4.88 2.45 -6.91
N THR A 79 3.61 2.69 -7.17
CA THR A 79 2.87 2.08 -8.27
C THR A 79 2.25 3.16 -9.15
N PHE A 80 2.09 2.83 -10.43
CA PHE A 80 1.48 3.69 -11.42
C PHE A 80 0.06 3.23 -11.69
N LYS A 81 -0.90 4.16 -11.74
CA LYS A 81 -2.29 3.88 -12.10
C LYS A 81 -2.80 4.90 -13.11
N ARG A 82 -3.49 4.40 -14.15
CA ARG A 82 -4.28 5.25 -15.04
C ARG A 82 -5.60 5.59 -14.38
N ILE A 83 -6.06 6.81 -14.62
CA ILE A 83 -7.38 7.26 -14.19
C ILE A 83 -8.39 6.74 -15.21
N PRO A 84 -9.45 6.04 -14.80
CA PRO A 84 -10.51 5.62 -15.71
C PRO A 84 -11.19 6.83 -16.37
N PHE A 85 -11.56 6.72 -17.64
CA PHE A 85 -12.23 7.79 -18.37
C PHE A 85 -13.73 7.93 -18.01
N ASP A 86 -14.31 6.88 -17.47
CA ASP A 86 -15.75 6.71 -17.21
C ASP A 86 -16.08 6.65 -15.70
N SER A 87 -15.08 6.84 -14.84
CA SER A 87 -15.24 6.73 -13.39
C SER A 87 -14.29 7.66 -12.66
N ASP A 88 -14.81 8.33 -11.63
CA ASP A 88 -14.02 9.15 -10.70
C ASP A 88 -13.32 8.31 -9.64
N VAL A 89 -13.38 6.98 -9.73
CA VAL A 89 -12.79 6.06 -8.75
C VAL A 89 -11.65 5.28 -9.36
N VAL A 90 -10.44 5.42 -8.79
CA VAL A 90 -9.27 4.61 -9.13
C VAL A 90 -9.15 3.46 -8.13
N THR A 91 -9.31 2.23 -8.61
CA THR A 91 -9.15 1.03 -7.77
C THR A 91 -7.72 0.47 -7.84
N ILE A 92 -7.12 0.27 -6.67
CA ILE A 92 -5.83 -0.39 -6.48
C ILE A 92 -6.05 -1.68 -5.70
N TYR A 93 -5.39 -2.75 -6.13
CA TYR A 93 -5.23 -3.96 -5.33
C TYR A 93 -3.78 -4.01 -4.88
N TRP A 94 -3.57 -4.17 -3.58
CA TRP A 94 -2.26 -4.05 -2.95
C TRP A 94 -1.96 -5.24 -2.03
N PRO A 95 -0.87 -6.00 -2.26
CA PRO A 95 -0.57 -7.21 -1.50
C PRO A 95 0.22 -6.97 -0.21
N ASN A 96 0.91 -5.84 -0.07
CA ASN A 96 1.90 -5.66 0.99
C ASN A 96 1.37 -4.79 2.15
N PRO A 97 1.86 -4.96 3.39
CA PRO A 97 1.54 -4.06 4.48
C PRO A 97 1.97 -2.61 4.22
N PHE A 98 1.13 -1.65 4.62
CA PHE A 98 1.42 -0.21 4.55
C PHE A 98 0.70 0.56 5.65
N HIS A 99 1.21 1.75 5.95
CA HIS A 99 0.66 2.64 6.97
C HIS A 99 0.23 3.99 6.39
N LEU A 100 0.95 4.46 5.36
CA LEU A 100 0.64 5.71 4.70
C LEU A 100 0.44 5.47 3.20
N ILE A 101 -0.50 6.19 2.60
CA ILE A 101 -0.65 6.30 1.16
C ILE A 101 -0.49 7.76 0.78
N PHE A 102 0.50 8.02 -0.07
CA PHE A 102 0.61 9.28 -0.78
C PHE A 102 0.22 9.12 -2.24
N VAL A 103 -0.42 10.12 -2.80
CA VAL A 103 -0.71 10.22 -4.23
C VAL A 103 0.05 11.42 -4.77
N GLU A 104 0.79 11.22 -5.84
CA GLU A 104 1.41 12.28 -6.61
C GLU A 104 0.57 12.55 -7.87
N ASN A 105 0.10 13.79 -7.98
CA ASN A 105 -0.67 14.31 -9.09
C ASN A 105 -0.13 15.69 -9.45
N ASP A 106 0.30 15.85 -10.71
CA ASP A 106 0.92 17.08 -11.21
C ASP A 106 2.07 17.60 -10.33
N ASP A 107 2.97 16.69 -9.93
CA ASP A 107 4.16 16.97 -9.12
C ASP A 107 3.82 17.51 -7.71
N GLN A 108 2.54 17.48 -7.33
CA GLN A 108 2.05 17.75 -5.98
C GLN A 108 1.78 16.44 -5.26
N MET A 109 2.17 16.38 -3.99
CA MET A 109 2.01 15.21 -3.15
C MET A 109 0.81 15.39 -2.21
N TYR A 110 0.00 14.36 -2.08
CA TYR A 110 -1.22 14.36 -1.26
C TYR A 110 -1.20 13.18 -0.31
N LEU A 111 -1.42 13.42 0.98
CA LEU A 111 -1.56 12.36 1.98
C LEU A 111 -3.01 11.92 2.09
N VAL A 112 -3.35 10.82 1.42
CA VAL A 112 -4.75 10.37 1.30
C VAL A 112 -5.14 9.37 2.39
N LEU A 113 -4.20 8.69 3.03
CA LEU A 113 -4.50 7.73 4.09
C LEU A 113 -3.39 7.63 5.11
N ILE A 114 -3.78 7.58 6.38
CA ILE A 114 -2.94 7.19 7.52
C ILE A 114 -3.66 6.09 8.28
N GLN A 115 -2.99 4.99 8.55
CA GLN A 115 -3.48 3.94 9.44
C GLN A 115 -2.36 3.45 10.35
N LEU A 116 -2.72 3.20 11.62
CA LEU A 116 -1.79 2.74 12.64
C LEU A 116 -1.62 1.22 12.65
N LYS A 117 -2.65 0.49 12.21
CA LYS A 117 -2.66 -0.96 12.11
C LYS A 117 -3.11 -1.34 10.71
N TYR A 118 -2.25 -2.08 10.01
CA TYR A 118 -2.60 -2.69 8.73
C TYR A 118 -3.33 -4.01 8.97
N THR A 119 -4.47 -4.18 8.29
CA THR A 119 -5.21 -5.45 8.23
C THR A 119 -5.24 -5.93 6.80
N THR A 120 -4.78 -7.16 6.58
CA THR A 120 -4.79 -7.82 5.26
C THR A 120 -6.21 -7.96 4.75
N SER A 121 -6.37 -8.04 3.42
CA SER A 121 -7.63 -8.44 2.80
C SER A 121 -8.84 -7.53 3.08
N THR A 122 -8.57 -6.27 3.38
CA THR A 122 -9.60 -5.26 3.66
C THR A 122 -9.96 -4.47 2.42
N HIS A 123 -11.16 -3.86 2.45
CA HIS A 123 -11.57 -2.84 1.49
C HIS A 123 -11.45 -1.47 2.15
N LEU A 124 -10.59 -0.63 1.59
CA LEU A 124 -10.39 0.75 2.02
C LEU A 124 -10.99 1.69 0.98
N PHE A 125 -11.68 2.72 1.47
CA PHE A 125 -12.18 3.81 0.67
C PHE A 125 -11.53 5.09 1.15
N THR A 126 -10.86 5.79 0.25
CA THR A 126 -10.28 7.11 0.53
C THR A 126 -10.53 8.05 -0.64
N LYS A 127 -10.16 9.31 -0.47
CA LYS A 127 -10.35 10.35 -1.45
C LYS A 127 -9.10 11.17 -1.66
N LEU A 128 -9.01 11.77 -2.84
CA LEU A 128 -8.03 12.76 -3.24
C LEU A 128 -8.71 14.13 -3.29
N GLU A 129 -8.35 14.99 -2.35
CA GLU A 129 -8.87 16.35 -2.19
C GLU A 129 -7.74 17.37 -2.04
N GLN A 130 -8.01 18.61 -2.46
CA GLN A 130 -7.01 19.69 -2.38
C GLN A 130 -6.52 19.97 -0.95
N LYS A 131 -7.35 19.75 0.07
CA LYS A 131 -6.97 19.95 1.48
C LYS A 131 -5.97 18.90 2.01
N GLN A 132 -5.80 17.79 1.31
CA GLN A 132 -4.83 16.74 1.65
C GLN A 132 -3.46 17.00 1.03
N ARG A 133 -3.31 18.07 0.22
CA ARG A 133 -2.04 18.48 -0.37
C ARG A 133 -1.02 18.71 0.73
N CYS A 134 0.12 18.04 0.63
CA CYS A 134 1.26 18.30 1.49
C CYS A 134 1.88 19.64 1.09
N PRO A 135 2.02 20.60 2.02
CA PRO A 135 2.73 21.84 1.72
C PRO A 135 4.21 21.53 1.43
N PRO A 136 4.84 22.26 0.49
CA PRO A 136 6.27 22.14 0.28
C PRO A 136 7.03 22.54 1.54
N ILE A 137 8.18 21.92 1.75
CA ILE A 137 8.98 22.11 2.97
C ILE A 137 9.36 23.58 3.19
N GLN A 138 9.51 24.35 2.11
CA GLN A 138 9.80 25.79 2.16
C GLN A 138 8.63 26.60 2.75
N GLU A 139 7.38 26.25 2.43
CA GLU A 139 6.21 26.89 3.05
C GLU A 139 6.10 26.58 4.55
N LEU A 140 6.59 25.41 4.97
CA LEU A 140 6.60 25.01 6.38
C LEU A 140 7.71 25.70 7.18
N LEU A 141 8.88 25.90 6.58
CA LEU A 141 10.07 26.45 7.25
C LEU A 141 10.15 27.98 7.21
N ASN A 142 9.34 28.65 6.38
CA ASN A 142 9.35 30.11 6.25
C ASN A 142 8.26 30.83 7.09
N ASN A 143 7.60 30.12 8.01
CA ASN A 143 6.61 30.70 8.94
C ASN A 143 7.23 31.11 10.29
N ASP A 144 8.52 31.45 10.32
CA ASP A 144 9.22 32.01 11.49
C ASP A 144 9.13 33.55 11.54
#